data_AF-A6MZ01-F1
#
_entry.id   AF-A6MZ01-F1
#
_cell.length_a   1.000
_cell.length_b   1.000
_cell.length_c   1.000
_cell.angle_alpha   90.00
_cell.angle_beta   90.00
_cell.angle_gamma   90.00
#
_symmetry.space_group_name_H-M   'P 1'
#
loop_
_entity.id
_entity.type
_entity.pdbx_description
1 polymer ?
#
loop_
_entity_poly.entity_id
_entity_poly.type
_entity_poly.pdbx_seq_one_letter_code
_entity_poly.pdbx_strand_id
1 'polypeptide(L)'
;TSGVGIREGVYLQDLLRPKITFPPNFNPSLKCLQDKFLQSKQKNKTPHFALQIFTTLKNLHKLNDNYKHTLLNAAKLCHIGEYLNFYFANEHSAHFVLGGLNYGFSHKEKALIASIIKLNGKKVNPYNLEPYKQLLPNIHTISWLNFILCLAKTLSTNEDKIDFAFANNTLYIYQENKIL
;
A
#
# COMPACT_ATOMS: atom_id res chain seq x y z
N THR A 1 8.49 -16.87 -13.24
CA THR A 1 8.49 -16.86 -14.72
C THR A 1 8.10 -15.48 -15.21
N SER A 2 8.60 -15.05 -16.37
CA SER A 2 8.25 -13.75 -16.96
C SER A 2 7.03 -13.90 -17.87
N GLY A 3 6.03 -13.03 -17.72
CA GLY A 3 4.86 -12.95 -18.61
C GLY A 3 5.04 -11.98 -19.78
N VAL A 4 6.23 -11.39 -19.93
CA VAL A 4 6.57 -10.40 -20.96
C VAL A 4 7.71 -10.89 -21.84
N GLY A 5 7.80 -10.37 -23.07
CA GLY A 5 8.83 -10.71 -24.03
C GLY A 5 9.05 -9.61 -25.09
N ILE A 6 9.27 -10.03 -26.33
CA ILE A 6 9.71 -9.15 -27.44
C ILE A 6 8.71 -8.02 -27.70
N ARG A 7 7.41 -8.32 -27.66
CA ARG A 7 6.35 -7.32 -27.94
C ARG A 7 6.39 -6.17 -26.94
N GLU A 8 6.53 -6.47 -25.65
CA GLU A 8 6.66 -5.45 -24.60
C GLU A 8 7.99 -4.70 -24.74
N GLY A 9 9.06 -5.38 -25.17
CA GLY A 9 10.35 -4.74 -25.46
C GLY A 9 10.27 -3.67 -26.54
N VAL A 10 9.59 -3.95 -27.66
CA VAL A 10 9.37 -2.99 -28.75
C VAL A 10 8.55 -1.79 -28.26
N TYR A 11 7.48 -2.05 -27.49
CA TYR A 11 6.66 -0.99 -26.90
C TYR A 11 7.47 -0.09 -25.95
N LEU A 12 8.29 -0.67 -25.06
CA LEU A 12 9.09 0.08 -24.11
C LEU A 12 10.22 0.89 -24.78
N GLN A 13 10.80 0.36 -25.86
CA GLN A 13 11.80 1.07 -26.65
C GLN A 13 11.24 2.37 -27.24
N ASP A 14 9.97 2.36 -27.67
CA ASP A 14 9.29 3.55 -28.16
C ASP A 14 8.87 4.49 -27.03
N LEU A 15 8.27 3.94 -25.97
CA LEU A 15 7.74 4.70 -24.84
C LEU A 15 8.82 5.48 -24.06
N LEU A 16 10.02 4.92 -23.92
CA LEU A 16 11.03 5.44 -22.98
C LEU A 16 12.07 6.37 -23.63
N ARG A 17 11.96 6.68 -24.93
CA ARG A 17 12.95 7.47 -25.67
C ARG A 17 13.26 8.81 -24.98
N PRO A 18 14.54 9.21 -24.88
CA PRO A 18 15.75 8.57 -25.42
C PRO A 18 16.35 7.48 -24.52
N LYS A 19 15.75 7.19 -23.36
CA LYS A 19 16.22 6.20 -22.39
C LYS A 19 15.58 4.83 -22.68
N ILE A 20 16.03 3.80 -21.96
CA ILE A 20 15.47 2.43 -22.03
C ILE A 20 15.02 1.90 -20.67
N THR A 21 15.07 2.75 -19.63
CA THR A 21 14.69 2.41 -18.25
C THR A 21 13.73 3.44 -17.70
N PHE A 22 12.77 2.99 -16.90
CA PHE A 22 11.92 3.90 -16.14
C PHE A 22 12.73 4.75 -15.14
N PRO A 23 12.27 5.97 -14.80
CA PRO A 23 12.86 6.77 -13.73
C PRO A 23 12.90 6.02 -12.39
N PRO A 24 13.80 6.40 -11.47
CA PRO A 24 13.83 5.81 -10.14
C PRO A 24 12.48 6.01 -9.43
N ASN A 25 12.07 5.00 -8.65
CA ASN A 25 10.79 4.96 -7.91
C ASN A 25 9.52 5.00 -8.79
N PHE A 26 9.64 4.76 -10.09
CA PHE A 26 8.50 4.63 -10.98
C PHE A 26 8.19 3.15 -11.27
N ASN A 27 6.92 2.76 -11.11
CA ASN A 27 6.45 1.44 -11.51
C ASN A 27 5.24 1.61 -12.45
N PRO A 28 5.31 1.11 -13.71
CA PRO A 28 4.26 1.33 -14.70
C PRO A 28 2.93 0.66 -14.33
N SER A 29 2.97 -0.51 -13.70
CA SER A 29 1.77 -1.25 -13.31
C SER A 29 1.04 -0.55 -12.16
N LEU A 30 1.78 -0.10 -11.15
CA LEU A 30 1.24 0.68 -10.04
C LEU A 30 0.65 2.00 -10.55
N LYS A 31 1.39 2.73 -11.38
CA LYS A 31 0.94 4.01 -11.94
C LYS A 31 -0.31 3.84 -12.81
N CYS A 32 -0.36 2.80 -13.64
CA CYS A 32 -1.53 2.47 -14.46
C CYS A 32 -2.80 2.22 -13.61
N LEU A 33 -2.68 1.50 -12.48
CA LEU A 33 -3.81 1.31 -11.56
C LEU A 33 -4.27 2.63 -10.94
N GLN A 34 -3.32 3.48 -10.54
CA GLN A 34 -3.63 4.79 -10.01
C GLN A 34 -4.37 5.66 -11.03
N ASP A 35 -3.85 5.73 -12.26
CA ASP A 35 -4.41 6.57 -13.32
C ASP A 35 -5.81 6.11 -13.76
N LYS A 36 -6.08 4.79 -13.72
CA LYS A 36 -7.40 4.24 -14.08
C LYS A 36 -8.46 4.40 -13.00
N PHE A 37 -8.08 4.27 -11.73
CA PHE A 37 -9.05 4.04 -10.65
C PHE A 37 -8.99 5.06 -9.50
N LEU A 38 -7.94 5.87 -9.38
CA LEU A 38 -7.96 6.96 -8.39
C LEU A 38 -8.64 8.19 -9.00
N GLN A 39 -9.66 8.69 -8.31
CA GLN A 39 -10.32 9.92 -8.70
C GLN A 39 -9.41 11.13 -8.40
N SER A 40 -9.23 12.01 -9.38
CA SER A 40 -8.25 13.11 -9.36
C SER A 40 -8.45 14.17 -8.27
N LYS A 41 -9.61 14.19 -7.60
CA LYS A 41 -9.96 15.24 -6.62
C LYS A 41 -9.45 14.98 -5.20
N GLN A 42 -9.06 13.74 -4.86
CA GLN A 42 -8.61 13.41 -3.50
C GLN A 42 -7.10 13.42 -3.40
N LYS A 43 -6.55 14.34 -2.58
CA LYS A 43 -5.16 14.27 -2.14
C LYS A 43 -5.00 13.08 -1.18
N ASN A 44 -4.69 11.90 -1.71
CA ASN A 44 -4.46 10.71 -0.89
C ASN A 44 -3.15 10.86 -0.07
N LYS A 45 -3.28 11.19 1.21
CA LYS A 45 -2.18 11.29 2.18
C LYS A 45 -1.84 9.98 2.88
N THR A 46 -2.62 8.92 2.68
CA THR A 46 -2.37 7.60 3.26
C THR A 46 -0.93 7.12 3.07
N PRO A 47 -0.29 7.24 1.89
CA PRO A 47 1.11 6.87 1.71
C PRO A 47 2.08 7.60 2.64
N HIS A 48 1.85 8.90 2.88
CA HIS A 48 2.70 9.73 3.72
C HIS A 48 2.58 9.32 5.19
N PHE A 49 1.35 9.24 5.71
CA PHE A 49 1.09 8.84 7.08
C PHE A 49 1.53 7.39 7.35
N ALA A 50 1.32 6.46 6.42
CA ALA A 50 1.75 5.08 6.58
C ALA A 50 3.27 4.97 6.75
N LEU A 51 4.04 5.77 6.01
CA LEU A 51 5.50 5.82 6.16
C LEU A 51 5.92 6.41 7.51
N GLN A 52 5.34 7.53 7.93
CA GLN A 52 5.66 8.17 9.20
C GLN A 52 5.34 7.25 10.39
N ILE A 53 4.18 6.60 10.38
CA ILE A 53 3.78 5.65 11.44
C ILE A 53 4.74 4.45 11.47
N PHE A 54 5.09 3.89 10.31
CA PHE A 54 6.04 2.77 10.24
C PHE A 54 7.42 3.15 10.77
N THR A 55 7.92 4.35 10.45
CA THR A 55 9.21 4.80 11.00
C THR A 55 9.14 5.08 12.50
N THR A 56 8.05 5.68 12.97
CA THR A 56 7.86 6.03 14.39
C THR A 56 7.75 4.78 15.27
N LEU A 57 7.07 3.74 14.77
CA LEU A 57 6.87 2.48 15.50
C LEU A 57 7.93 1.42 15.21
N LYS A 58 9.00 1.76 14.47
CA LYS A 58 10.04 0.82 14.01
C LYS A 58 10.63 -0.04 15.13
N ASN A 59 10.92 0.58 16.27
CA ASN A 59 11.50 -0.08 17.45
C ASN A 59 10.53 -1.08 18.11
N LEU A 60 9.23 -0.84 17.99
CA LEU A 60 8.19 -1.68 18.57
C LEU A 60 7.90 -2.90 17.69
N HIS A 61 7.64 -2.68 16.39
CA HIS A 61 7.25 -3.75 15.48
C HIS A 61 8.43 -4.55 14.90
N LYS A 62 9.65 -4.01 14.92
CA LYS A 62 10.90 -4.69 14.51
C LYS A 62 10.81 -5.40 13.14
N LEU A 63 10.08 -4.80 12.20
CA LEU A 63 9.90 -5.36 10.86
C LEU A 63 11.04 -4.95 9.95
N ASN A 64 11.40 -5.82 9.01
CA ASN A 64 12.38 -5.51 7.97
C ASN A 64 11.90 -4.33 7.08
N ASP A 65 12.82 -3.45 6.68
CA ASP A 65 12.53 -2.32 5.79
C ASP A 65 11.99 -2.72 4.41
N ASN A 66 12.19 -3.97 3.98
CA ASN A 66 11.55 -4.49 2.77
C ASN A 66 10.02 -4.35 2.83
N TYR A 67 9.41 -4.51 4.01
CA TYR A 67 7.96 -4.36 4.18
C TYR A 67 7.50 -2.90 4.12
N LYS A 68 8.40 -1.93 4.26
CA LYS A 68 8.11 -0.49 4.08
C LYS A 68 7.64 -0.21 2.66
N HIS A 69 8.30 -0.82 1.66
CA HIS A 69 7.92 -0.68 0.26
C HIS A 69 6.56 -1.34 -0.02
N THR A 70 6.33 -2.53 0.54
CA THR A 70 5.03 -3.21 0.44
C THR A 70 3.90 -2.37 1.03
N LEU A 71 4.09 -1.83 2.23
CA LEU A 71 3.13 -0.95 2.91
C LEU A 71 2.84 0.30 2.09
N LEU A 72 3.89 0.94 1.58
CA LEU A 72 3.77 2.15 0.76
C LEU A 72 2.94 1.88 -0.51
N ASN A 73 3.19 0.77 -1.18
CA ASN A 73 2.43 0.40 -2.39
C ASN A 73 0.97 0.07 -2.05
N ALA A 74 0.70 -0.56 -0.90
CA ALA A 74 -0.66 -0.76 -0.42
C ALA A 74 -1.39 0.55 -0.12
N ALA A 75 -0.73 1.48 0.57
CA ALA A 75 -1.26 2.80 0.88
C ALA A 75 -1.57 3.64 -0.37
N LYS A 76 -0.79 3.47 -1.44
CA LYS A 76 -1.04 4.12 -2.74
C LYS A 76 -2.27 3.57 -3.46
N LEU A 77 -2.69 2.34 -3.14
CA LEU A 77 -3.71 1.58 -3.86
C LEU A 77 -4.97 1.27 -3.01
N CYS A 78 -4.99 1.59 -1.72
CA CYS A 78 -6.07 1.17 -0.81
C CYS A 78 -7.44 1.82 -1.06
N HIS A 79 -7.51 2.82 -1.93
CA HIS A 79 -8.73 3.55 -2.31
C HIS A 79 -9.22 3.23 -3.73
N ILE A 80 -8.46 2.46 -4.54
CA ILE A 80 -8.81 2.25 -5.96
C ILE A 80 -10.16 1.53 -6.16
N GLY A 81 -10.59 0.74 -5.19
CA GLY A 81 -11.87 0.05 -5.23
C GLY A 81 -13.08 0.96 -5.03
N GLU A 82 -12.88 2.17 -4.48
CA GLU A 82 -13.93 3.19 -4.33
C GLU A 82 -14.45 3.67 -5.69
N TYR A 83 -13.64 3.52 -6.75
CA TYR A 83 -14.06 3.73 -8.13
C TYR A 83 -15.24 2.84 -8.54
N LEU A 84 -15.26 1.59 -8.05
CA LEU A 84 -16.33 0.65 -8.37
C LEU A 84 -17.54 0.88 -7.48
N ASN A 85 -17.33 0.87 -6.16
CA ASN A 85 -18.36 1.12 -5.16
C ASN A 85 -17.71 1.45 -3.81
N PHE A 86 -18.37 2.25 -2.98
CA PHE A 86 -17.94 2.51 -1.61
C PHE A 86 -18.19 1.30 -0.70
N TYR A 87 -19.27 0.54 -0.94
CA TYR A 87 -19.49 -0.72 -0.22
C TYR A 87 -18.41 -1.72 -0.61
N PHE A 88 -17.79 -2.35 0.40
CA PHE A 88 -16.70 -3.31 0.20
C PHE A 88 -15.52 -2.78 -0.63
N ALA A 89 -15.30 -1.46 -0.65
CA ALA A 89 -14.24 -0.81 -1.43
C ALA A 89 -12.84 -1.39 -1.16
N ASN A 90 -12.56 -1.82 0.06
CA ASN A 90 -11.32 -2.52 0.44
C ASN A 90 -11.18 -3.88 -0.28
N GLU A 91 -12.27 -4.64 -0.43
CA GLU A 91 -12.26 -5.92 -1.13
C GLU A 91 -12.08 -5.70 -2.63
N HIS A 92 -12.80 -4.73 -3.21
CA HIS A 92 -12.62 -4.33 -4.60
C HIS A 92 -11.18 -3.88 -4.90
N SER A 93 -10.60 -3.07 -4.00
CA SER A 93 -9.20 -2.64 -4.10
C SER A 93 -8.24 -3.83 -4.11
N ALA A 94 -8.45 -4.80 -3.22
CA ALA A 94 -7.65 -6.02 -3.16
C ALA A 94 -7.79 -6.85 -4.44
N HIS A 95 -8.99 -6.97 -5.01
CA HIS A 95 -9.23 -7.64 -6.28
C HIS A 95 -8.52 -6.94 -7.45
N PHE A 96 -8.57 -5.60 -7.53
CA PHE A 96 -7.84 -4.84 -8.55
C PHE A 96 -6.32 -5.00 -8.42
N VAL A 97 -5.79 -5.04 -7.20
CA VAL A 97 -4.37 -5.35 -6.97
C VAL A 97 -4.04 -6.75 -7.46
N LEU A 98 -4.81 -7.78 -7.08
CA LEU A 98 -4.58 -9.17 -7.47
C LEU A 98 -4.67 -9.40 -8.98
N GLY A 99 -5.49 -8.65 -9.70
CA GLY A 99 -5.58 -8.73 -11.17
C GLY A 99 -4.56 -7.86 -11.90
N GLY A 100 -4.29 -6.65 -11.40
CA GLY A 100 -3.63 -5.59 -12.18
C GLY A 100 -2.21 -5.21 -11.77
N LEU A 101 -1.74 -5.60 -10.57
CA LEU A 101 -0.40 -5.25 -10.09
C LEU A 101 0.65 -6.31 -10.53
N ASN A 102 1.09 -6.24 -11.78
CA ASN A 102 1.90 -7.29 -12.42
C ASN A 102 3.39 -6.94 -12.53
N TYR A 103 3.73 -5.82 -13.18
CA TYR A 103 5.13 -5.51 -13.49
C TYR A 103 5.93 -5.09 -12.26
N GLY A 104 7.06 -5.75 -12.01
CA GLY A 104 7.98 -5.42 -10.91
C GLY A 104 7.51 -5.86 -9.53
N PHE A 105 6.57 -6.82 -9.44
CA PHE A 105 6.09 -7.39 -8.18
C PHE A 105 6.12 -8.92 -8.22
N SER A 106 6.60 -9.54 -7.15
CA SER A 106 6.47 -10.98 -6.94
C SER A 106 5.04 -11.36 -6.53
N HIS A 107 4.66 -12.63 -6.72
CA HIS A 107 3.38 -13.13 -6.24
C HIS A 107 3.21 -12.98 -4.72
N LYS A 108 4.30 -13.10 -3.95
CA LYS A 108 4.29 -12.91 -2.49
C LYS A 108 3.98 -11.47 -2.12
N GLU A 109 4.62 -10.49 -2.77
CA GLU A 109 4.35 -9.07 -2.53
C GLU A 109 2.93 -8.69 -2.95
N LYS A 110 2.50 -9.14 -4.14
CA LYS A 110 1.16 -8.88 -4.66
C LYS A 110 0.08 -9.42 -3.73
N ALA A 111 0.23 -10.66 -3.27
CA ALA A 111 -0.67 -11.28 -2.30
C ALA A 111 -0.69 -10.50 -0.98
N LEU A 112 0.48 -10.13 -0.45
CA LEU A 112 0.58 -9.38 0.79
C LEU A 112 -0.10 -8.00 0.71
N ILE A 113 0.15 -7.24 -0.36
CA ILE A 113 -0.49 -5.93 -0.61
C ILE A 113 -2.01 -6.09 -0.65
N ALA A 114 -2.52 -7.05 -1.41
CA ALA A 114 -3.95 -7.30 -1.51
C ALA A 114 -4.56 -7.73 -0.17
N SER A 115 -3.90 -8.61 0.58
CA SER A 115 -4.37 -9.09 1.88
C SER A 115 -4.47 -7.96 2.90
N ILE A 116 -3.46 -7.10 3.03
CA ILE A 116 -3.52 -5.99 4.01
C ILE A 116 -4.57 -4.93 3.63
N ILE A 117 -4.77 -4.67 2.33
CA ILE A 117 -5.85 -3.80 1.86
C ILE A 117 -7.21 -4.43 2.19
N LYS A 118 -7.40 -5.73 1.88
CA LYS A 118 -8.65 -6.45 2.13
C LYS A 118 -9.02 -6.45 3.61
N LEU A 119 -8.05 -6.66 4.50
CA LEU A 119 -8.27 -6.71 5.95
C LEU A 119 -8.79 -5.37 6.51
N ASN A 120 -8.29 -4.23 6.02
CA ASN A 120 -8.76 -2.89 6.40
C ASN A 120 -8.95 -2.72 7.93
N GLY A 121 -7.94 -3.11 8.71
CA GLY A 121 -7.93 -3.02 10.18
C GLY A 121 -8.64 -4.17 10.91
N LYS A 122 -9.33 -5.08 10.21
CA LYS A 122 -9.93 -6.26 10.84
C LYS A 122 -8.86 -7.17 11.43
N LYS A 123 -9.19 -7.86 12.53
CA LYS A 123 -8.29 -8.82 13.18
C LYS A 123 -7.83 -9.88 12.18
N VAL A 124 -6.53 -10.13 12.16
CA VAL A 124 -5.94 -11.18 11.33
C VAL A 124 -6.34 -12.53 11.91
N ASN A 125 -7.02 -13.34 11.11
CA ASN A 125 -7.34 -14.73 11.44
C ASN A 125 -6.95 -15.62 10.23
N PRO A 126 -6.72 -16.93 10.43
CA PRO A 126 -6.32 -17.82 9.34
C PRO A 126 -7.31 -17.86 8.17
N TYR A 127 -8.62 -17.79 8.45
CA TYR A 127 -9.68 -17.85 7.43
C TYR A 127 -9.64 -16.66 6.47
N ASN A 128 -9.32 -15.46 6.96
CA ASN A 128 -9.24 -14.24 6.15
C ASN A 128 -7.97 -14.18 5.30
N LEU A 129 -6.99 -15.07 5.55
CA LEU A 129 -5.74 -15.16 4.82
C LEU A 129 -5.77 -16.20 3.69
N GLU A 130 -6.74 -17.12 3.71
CA GLU A 130 -6.97 -18.03 2.60
C GLU A 130 -7.50 -17.27 1.36
N PRO A 131 -7.10 -17.65 0.14
CA PRO A 131 -6.26 -18.80 -0.22
C PRO A 131 -4.73 -18.52 -0.22
N TYR A 132 -4.30 -17.30 0.13
CA TYR A 132 -2.91 -16.86 -0.09
C TYR A 132 -1.96 -17.16 1.06
N LYS A 133 -2.41 -17.88 2.10
CA LYS A 133 -1.66 -18.12 3.33
C LYS A 133 -0.22 -18.59 3.12
N GLN A 134 0.01 -19.46 2.12
CA GLN A 134 1.34 -19.98 1.79
C GLN A 134 2.32 -18.92 1.24
N LEU A 135 1.81 -17.83 0.67
CA LEU A 135 2.60 -16.73 0.10
C LEU A 135 2.86 -15.61 1.11
N LEU A 136 2.11 -15.59 2.21
CA LEU A 136 2.11 -14.51 3.17
C LEU A 136 3.17 -14.69 4.27
N PRO A 137 3.68 -13.60 4.86
CA PRO A 137 4.57 -13.66 6.00
C PRO A 137 3.82 -14.08 7.28
N ASN A 138 4.53 -14.13 8.40
CA ASN A 138 3.92 -14.45 9.69
C ASN A 138 2.80 -13.45 10.08
N ILE A 139 1.89 -13.92 10.93
CA ILE A 139 0.71 -13.15 11.39
C ILE A 139 1.12 -11.84 12.07
N HIS A 140 2.24 -11.82 12.79
CA HIS A 140 2.77 -10.62 13.44
C HIS A 140 3.04 -9.50 12.42
N THR A 141 3.71 -9.84 11.31
CA THR A 141 4.02 -8.91 10.22
C THR A 141 2.74 -8.38 9.57
N ILE A 142 1.81 -9.29 9.22
CA ILE A 142 0.54 -8.90 8.60
C ILE A 142 -0.25 -7.98 9.53
N SER A 143 -0.31 -8.30 10.82
CA SER A 143 -1.06 -7.53 11.82
C SER A 143 -0.55 -6.10 11.94
N TRP A 144 0.78 -5.92 12.01
CA TRP A 144 1.39 -4.60 12.04
C TRP A 144 1.15 -3.79 10.77
N LEU A 145 1.35 -4.40 9.59
CA LEU A 145 1.12 -3.71 8.33
C LEU A 145 -0.35 -3.31 8.15
N ASN A 146 -1.27 -4.20 8.53
CA ASN A 146 -2.71 -3.96 8.51
C ASN A 146 -3.11 -2.83 9.47
N PHE A 147 -2.58 -2.85 10.70
CA PHE A 147 -2.80 -1.78 11.68
C PHE A 147 -2.32 -0.42 11.16
N ILE A 148 -1.07 -0.35 10.68
CA ILE A 148 -0.47 0.89 10.19
C ILE A 148 -1.26 1.44 8.99
N LEU A 149 -1.61 0.57 8.03
CA LEU A 149 -2.37 0.97 6.85
C LEU A 149 -3.75 1.50 7.23
N CYS A 150 -4.46 0.81 8.14
CA CYS A 150 -5.77 1.23 8.60
C CYS A 150 -5.71 2.59 9.31
N LEU A 151 -4.75 2.77 10.23
CA LEU A 151 -4.58 4.03 10.95
C LEU A 151 -4.25 5.17 9.98
N ALA A 152 -3.30 4.97 9.07
CA ALA A 152 -2.94 5.96 8.05
C ALA A 152 -4.13 6.35 7.16
N LYS A 153 -4.93 5.35 6.75
CA LYS A 153 -6.13 5.57 5.93
C LYS A 153 -7.16 6.39 6.67
N THR A 154 -7.47 6.04 7.92
CA THR A 154 -8.44 6.76 8.76
C THR A 154 -8.02 8.22 8.98
N LEU A 155 -6.74 8.47 9.26
CA LEU A 155 -6.21 9.82 9.47
C LEU A 155 -6.23 10.66 8.18
N SER A 156 -5.95 10.03 7.03
CA SER A 156 -5.92 10.72 5.73
C SER A 156 -7.27 11.31 5.30
N THR A 157 -8.38 10.77 5.80
CA THR A 157 -9.73 11.22 5.45
C THR A 157 -10.07 12.57 6.08
N ASN A 158 -9.52 12.85 7.26
CA ASN A 158 -9.99 13.94 8.11
C ASN A 158 -8.96 15.06 8.28
N GLU A 159 -7.68 14.77 8.13
CA GLU A 159 -6.63 15.66 8.63
C GLU A 159 -5.55 15.95 7.59
N ASP A 160 -5.12 17.22 7.57
CA ASP A 160 -4.18 17.70 6.57
C ASP A 160 -2.71 17.67 7.01
N LYS A 161 -2.43 17.84 8.30
CA LYS A 161 -1.09 17.87 8.87
C LYS A 161 -1.10 17.18 10.22
N ILE A 162 -0.46 16.03 10.30
CA ILE A 162 -0.34 15.22 11.51
C ILE A 162 1.12 14.80 11.65
N ASP A 163 1.61 14.85 12.88
CA ASP A 163 2.88 14.27 13.27
C ASP A 163 2.67 13.14 14.29
N PHE A 164 3.67 12.27 14.37
CA PHE A 164 3.65 11.06 15.18
C PHE A 164 4.87 11.03 16.08
N ALA A 165 4.67 10.76 17.36
CA ALA A 165 5.74 10.48 18.31
C ALA A 165 5.42 9.21 19.10
N PHE A 166 6.44 8.47 19.52
CA PHE A 166 6.26 7.27 20.33
C PHE A 166 7.12 7.35 21.58
N ALA A 167 6.47 7.32 22.73
CA ALA A 167 7.12 7.34 24.05
C ALA A 167 6.32 6.49 25.03
N ASN A 168 7.01 5.79 25.94
CA ASN A 168 6.38 5.03 27.03
C ASN A 168 5.25 4.10 26.57
N ASN A 169 5.49 3.33 25.49
CA ASN A 169 4.51 2.42 24.87
C ASN A 169 3.22 3.10 24.38
N THR A 170 3.26 4.42 24.17
CA THR A 170 2.13 5.23 23.74
C THR A 170 2.48 5.92 22.41
N LEU A 171 1.60 5.78 21.42
CA LEU A 171 1.67 6.51 20.15
C LEU A 171 0.91 7.82 20.31
N TYR A 172 1.63 8.94 20.24
CA TYR A 172 1.09 10.29 20.22
C TYR A 172 0.83 10.70 18.77
N ILE A 173 -0.38 11.18 18.53
CA ILE A 173 -0.82 11.73 17.24
C ILE A 173 -1.22 13.18 17.53
N TYR A 174 -0.55 14.13 16.90
CA TYR A 174 -0.76 15.55 17.16
C TYR A 174 -0.65 16.38 15.89
N GLN A 175 -1.17 17.59 15.95
CA GLN A 175 -1.10 18.60 14.90
C GLN A 175 -0.40 19.82 15.50
N GLU A 176 0.54 20.43 14.78
CA GLU A 176 1.35 21.58 15.26
C GLU A 176 0.54 22.83 15.69
N ASN A 177 -0.80 22.81 15.61
CA ASN A 177 -1.67 23.92 15.98
C ASN A 177 -2.60 23.64 17.17
N LYS A 178 -2.08 23.14 18.30
CA LYS A 178 -2.70 23.37 19.61
C LYS A 178 -1.62 23.61 20.66
N ILE A 179 -1.12 24.85 20.68
CA ILE A 179 -0.75 25.50 21.94
C ILE A 179 -2.05 25.62 22.73
N LEU A 180 -2.20 24.82 23.78
CA LEU A 180 -3.16 25.04 24.85
C LEU A 180 -2.36 25.30 26.13
#